data_AF-A0A959Z236-F1
#
_entry.id   AF-A0A959Z236-F1
#
_cell.length_a   1.000
_cell.length_b   1.000
_cell.length_c   1.000
_cell.angle_alpha   90.00
_cell.angle_beta   90.00
_cell.angle_gamma   90.00
#
_symmetry.space_group_name_H-M   'P 1'
#
loop_
_entity.id
_entity.type
_entity.pdbx_description
1 polymer ?
#
loop_
_entity_poly.entity_id
_entity_poly.type
_entity_poly.pdbx_seq_one_letter_code
_entity_poly.pdbx_strand_id
1 'polypeptide(L)'
;MKRVLFSGLIMMSSLQLAAQSWAPVGASWTYKQVAVAGPDTNLAAIEVVGDTLIQGRSCRRVEMTEGWSMCYTQVRFFHGTSDSLLYWNEDAQEFQLLFMWNALPGQSWSTPVSDGTNQGNPLDTLDWLVLDTGHIIVSGMSLRTY
;
A
#
# COMPACT_ATOMS: atom_id res chain seq x y z
N MET A 1 47.07 -34.33 24.86
CA MET A 1 46.37 -33.05 25.14
C MET A 1 46.04 -32.38 23.81
N LYS A 2 44.76 -32.08 23.57
CA LYS A 2 44.16 -30.92 22.84
C LYS A 2 44.84 -30.49 21.50
N ARG A 3 44.18 -30.30 20.36
CA ARG A 3 42.91 -29.58 20.10
C ARG A 3 42.40 -29.97 18.70
N VAL A 4 41.15 -30.43 18.60
CA VAL A 4 40.43 -30.46 17.32
C VAL A 4 39.88 -29.05 17.10
N LEU A 5 40.33 -28.36 16.06
CA LEU A 5 39.76 -27.09 15.60
C LEU A 5 38.54 -27.43 14.75
N PHE A 6 37.34 -27.36 15.34
CA PHE A 6 36.11 -27.32 14.57
C PHE A 6 35.92 -25.89 14.04
N SER A 7 36.24 -25.69 12.77
CA SER A 7 35.84 -24.52 12.00
C SER A 7 34.31 -24.47 11.95
N GLY A 8 33.73 -23.67 12.83
CA GLY A 8 32.33 -23.28 12.76
C GLY A 8 32.11 -22.38 11.56
N LEU A 9 31.77 -23.00 10.42
CA LEU A 9 31.18 -22.32 9.29
C LEU A 9 29.84 -21.74 9.78
N ILE A 10 29.84 -20.45 10.13
CA ILE A 10 28.64 -19.70 10.41
C ILE A 10 27.82 -19.73 9.12
N MET A 11 26.89 -20.69 9.05
CA MET A 11 25.72 -20.59 8.18
C MET A 11 24.98 -19.32 8.61
N MET A 12 25.36 -18.19 8.03
CA MET A 12 24.49 -17.05 7.88
C MET A 12 23.37 -17.50 6.96
N SER A 13 22.44 -18.28 7.53
CA SER A 13 21.10 -18.43 7.01
C SER A 13 20.59 -17.00 6.92
N SER A 14 20.66 -16.42 5.73
CA SER A 14 19.93 -15.22 5.37
C SER A 14 18.47 -15.58 5.58
N LEU A 15 17.99 -15.38 6.80
CA LEU A 15 16.60 -15.17 7.10
C LEU A 15 16.25 -13.99 6.22
N GLN A 16 15.78 -14.30 5.01
CA GLN A 16 15.03 -13.37 4.21
C GLN A 16 13.85 -13.06 5.12
N LEU A 17 13.98 -11.98 5.91
CA LEU A 17 12.84 -11.29 6.45
C LEU A 17 11.96 -11.11 5.24
N ALA A 18 10.92 -11.93 5.14
CA ALA A 18 9.85 -11.70 4.20
C ALA A 18 9.32 -10.35 4.62
N ALA A 19 9.80 -9.30 3.96
CA ALA A 19 9.19 -7.99 4.04
C ALA A 19 7.72 -8.28 3.72
N GLN A 20 6.84 -7.97 4.67
CA GLN A 20 5.41 -8.16 4.45
C GLN A 20 5.06 -7.32 3.22
N SER A 21 4.86 -8.00 2.09
CA SER A 21 4.56 -7.29 0.86
C SER A 21 3.11 -6.87 0.94
N TRP A 22 2.85 -5.57 0.83
CA TRP A 22 1.48 -5.07 0.74
C TRP A 22 0.79 -5.74 -0.45
N ALA A 23 -0.32 -6.43 -0.13
CA ALA A 23 -1.20 -7.17 -1.03
C ALA A 23 -0.51 -8.17 -2.00
N PRO A 24 -0.70 -9.49 -1.83
CA PRO A 24 -0.22 -10.46 -2.82
C PRO A 24 -0.97 -10.35 -4.15
N VAL A 25 -0.39 -10.85 -5.23
CA VAL A 25 -1.11 -11.03 -6.50
C VAL A 25 -2.34 -11.91 -6.30
N GLY A 26 -3.48 -11.50 -6.83
CA GLY A 26 -4.80 -12.09 -6.61
C GLY A 26 -5.55 -11.54 -5.38
N ALA A 27 -4.93 -10.67 -4.57
CA ALA A 27 -5.66 -9.94 -3.55
C ALA A 27 -6.71 -9.04 -4.23
N SER A 28 -7.95 -9.08 -3.73
CA SER A 28 -9.06 -8.31 -4.28
C SER A 28 -9.85 -7.60 -3.20
N TRP A 29 -10.42 -6.46 -3.59
CA TRP A 29 -11.33 -5.65 -2.78
C TRP A 29 -12.59 -5.41 -3.57
N THR A 30 -13.72 -5.51 -2.88
CA THR A 30 -15.04 -5.29 -3.47
C THR A 30 -15.78 -4.20 -2.73
N TYR A 31 -16.47 -3.36 -3.47
CA TYR A 31 -17.24 -2.24 -2.94
C TYR A 31 -18.64 -2.23 -3.54
N LYS A 32 -19.61 -1.79 -2.75
CA LYS A 32 -20.93 -1.51 -3.30
C LYS A 32 -20.83 -0.29 -4.22
N GLN A 33 -21.20 -0.47 -5.48
CA GLN A 33 -21.26 0.61 -6.46
C GLN A 33 -22.71 1.00 -6.73
N VAL A 34 -22.96 2.30 -6.92
CA VAL A 34 -24.26 2.81 -7.37
C VAL A 34 -24.26 2.80 -8.90
N ALA A 35 -25.37 2.33 -9.49
CA ALA A 35 -25.57 2.43 -10.93
C ALA A 35 -25.82 3.90 -11.32
N VAL A 36 -24.93 4.47 -12.14
CA VAL A 36 -25.19 5.73 -12.84
C VAL A 36 -25.04 5.44 -14.34
N ALA A 37 -26.16 5.47 -15.06
CA ALA A 37 -26.23 5.32 -16.51
C ALA A 37 -25.66 4.00 -17.12
N GLY A 38 -25.62 2.89 -16.37
CA GLY A 38 -25.11 1.58 -16.83
C GLY A 38 -25.82 0.38 -16.17
N PRO A 39 -25.50 -0.87 -16.56
CA PRO A 39 -26.13 -2.07 -16.01
C PRO A 39 -25.95 -2.16 -14.49
N ASP A 40 -26.90 -2.81 -13.79
CA ASP A 40 -26.95 -2.98 -12.33
C ASP A 40 -25.85 -3.92 -11.79
N THR A 41 -24.58 -3.62 -12.05
CA THR A 41 -23.49 -4.17 -11.23
C THR A 41 -23.39 -3.27 -10.01
N ASN A 42 -24.08 -3.64 -8.93
CA ASN A 42 -23.96 -2.99 -7.62
C ASN A 42 -22.57 -3.21 -6.98
N LEU A 43 -21.56 -3.53 -7.78
CA LEU A 43 -20.26 -4.04 -7.39
C LEU A 43 -19.17 -3.33 -8.20
N ALA A 44 -18.19 -2.81 -7.48
CA ALA A 44 -16.88 -2.51 -8.04
C ALA A 44 -15.88 -3.52 -7.45
N ALA A 45 -15.04 -4.11 -8.29
CA ALA A 45 -13.99 -5.03 -7.88
C ALA A 45 -12.63 -4.49 -8.33
N ILE A 46 -11.67 -4.50 -7.40
CA ILE A 46 -10.31 -4.06 -7.61
C ILE A 46 -9.38 -5.22 -7.25
N GLU A 47 -8.45 -5.57 -8.11
CA GLU A 47 -7.56 -6.72 -7.94
C GLU A 47 -6.09 -6.35 -8.16
N VAL A 48 -5.19 -6.96 -7.38
CA VAL A 48 -3.76 -7.00 -7.68
C VAL A 48 -3.52 -8.03 -8.78
N VAL A 49 -3.42 -7.60 -10.04
CA VAL A 49 -3.29 -8.49 -11.19
C VAL A 49 -1.84 -8.90 -11.49
N GLY A 50 -0.87 -8.28 -10.83
CA GLY A 50 0.55 -8.61 -11.04
C GLY A 50 1.50 -7.67 -10.31
N ASP A 51 2.77 -7.72 -10.73
CA ASP A 51 3.82 -6.82 -10.25
C ASP A 51 4.73 -6.34 -11.39
N THR A 52 5.51 -5.31 -11.09
CA THR A 52 6.48 -4.71 -12.00
C THR A 52 7.59 -3.98 -11.23
N LEU A 53 8.62 -3.52 -11.94
CA LEU A 53 9.66 -2.63 -11.41
C LEU A 53 9.49 -1.23 -12.00
N ILE A 54 9.37 -0.23 -11.12
CA ILE A 54 9.33 1.18 -11.52
C ILE A 54 10.43 1.91 -10.74
N GLN A 55 11.36 2.54 -11.46
CA GLN A 55 12.54 3.20 -10.88
C GLN A 55 13.29 2.35 -9.84
N GLY A 56 13.41 1.03 -10.10
CA GLY A 56 14.09 0.09 -9.21
C GLY A 56 13.28 -0.36 -7.99
N ARG A 57 12.03 0.08 -7.83
CA ARG A 57 11.12 -0.36 -6.76
C ARG A 57 10.14 -1.40 -7.26
N SER A 58 9.99 -2.49 -6.53
CA SER A 58 8.96 -3.51 -6.79
C SER A 58 7.59 -2.95 -6.46
N CYS A 59 6.70 -2.94 -7.46
CA CYS A 59 5.35 -2.40 -7.36
C CYS A 59 4.31 -3.47 -7.64
N ARG A 60 3.21 -3.46 -6.89
CA ARG A 60 1.99 -4.19 -7.22
C ARG A 60 1.19 -3.42 -8.26
N ARG A 61 0.73 -4.09 -9.30
CA ARG A 61 -0.19 -3.54 -10.30
C ARG A 61 -1.62 -3.89 -9.91
N VAL A 62 -2.44 -2.86 -9.74
CA VAL A 62 -3.83 -2.94 -9.33
C VAL A 62 -4.71 -2.46 -10.47
N GLU A 63 -5.78 -3.20 -10.75
CA GLU A 63 -6.74 -2.90 -11.81
C GLU A 63 -8.16 -3.05 -11.26
N MET A 64 -9.09 -2.21 -11.70
CA MET A 64 -10.51 -2.41 -11.49
C MET A 64 -11.01 -3.44 -12.52
N THR A 65 -11.41 -4.62 -12.03
CA THR A 65 -11.83 -5.76 -12.84
C THR A 65 -13.35 -5.83 -13.04
N GLU A 66 -14.11 -5.13 -12.19
CA GLU A 66 -15.56 -4.95 -12.31
C GLU A 66 -15.97 -3.56 -11.83
N GLY A 67 -17.07 -3.02 -12.38
CA GLY A 67 -17.57 -1.69 -12.06
C GLY A 67 -17.02 -0.59 -12.99
N TRP A 68 -17.27 0.66 -12.62
CA TRP A 68 -16.87 1.82 -13.43
C TRP A 68 -16.29 2.97 -12.57
N SER A 69 -15.49 3.84 -13.17
CA SER A 69 -14.99 5.09 -12.59
C SER A 69 -15.05 6.17 -13.67
N MET A 70 -15.56 7.35 -13.36
CA MET A 70 -15.81 8.41 -14.34
C MET A 70 -15.04 9.70 -14.07
N CYS A 71 -14.79 10.04 -12.80
CA CYS A 71 -14.25 11.35 -12.43
C CYS A 71 -12.76 11.33 -12.08
N TYR A 72 -12.21 10.16 -11.75
CA TYR A 72 -10.83 10.03 -11.30
C TYR A 72 -10.21 8.78 -11.90
N THR A 73 -8.94 8.91 -12.25
CA THR A 73 -8.16 7.78 -12.73
C THR A 73 -7.75 6.93 -11.52
N GLN A 74 -7.99 5.63 -11.61
CA GLN A 74 -7.54 4.70 -10.58
C GLN A 74 -6.01 4.68 -10.56
N VAL A 75 -5.43 4.85 -9.38
CA VAL A 75 -4.01 4.64 -9.16
C VAL A 75 -3.66 3.17 -9.37
N ARG A 76 -2.69 2.89 -10.23
CA ARG A 76 -2.41 1.52 -10.71
C ARG A 76 -1.24 0.83 -10.03
N PHE A 77 -0.24 1.57 -9.54
CA PHE A 77 0.99 0.95 -9.05
C PHE A 77 1.31 1.38 -7.63
N PHE A 78 1.54 0.40 -6.77
CA PHE A 78 1.78 0.61 -5.35
C PHE A 78 3.05 -0.07 -4.89
N HIS A 79 3.84 0.63 -4.09
CA HIS A 79 5.05 0.12 -3.46
C HIS A 79 4.87 0.16 -1.94
N GLY A 80 4.77 -1.02 -1.33
CA GLY A 80 4.71 -1.16 0.12
C GLY A 80 6.11 -1.26 0.73
N THR A 81 6.31 -0.54 1.83
CA THR A 81 7.45 -0.70 2.74
C THR A 81 6.94 -1.23 4.09
N SER A 82 7.85 -1.42 5.06
CA SER A 82 7.47 -1.84 6.42
C SER A 82 6.61 -0.81 7.15
N ASP A 83 6.69 0.46 6.75
CA ASP A 83 6.12 1.60 7.46
C ASP A 83 5.16 2.43 6.63
N SER A 84 5.15 2.27 5.30
CA SER A 84 4.36 3.12 4.40
C SER A 84 3.82 2.34 3.20
N LEU A 85 2.83 2.93 2.56
CA LEU A 85 2.40 2.59 1.21
C LEU A 85 2.56 3.83 0.34
N LEU A 86 3.36 3.69 -0.71
CA LEU A 86 3.50 4.70 -1.74
C LEU A 86 2.74 4.24 -2.98
N TYR A 87 2.28 5.20 -3.77
CA TYR A 87 1.83 4.94 -5.12
C TYR A 87 2.69 5.66 -6.14
N TRP A 88 2.74 5.12 -7.34
CA TRP A 88 3.38 5.77 -8.47
C TRP A 88 2.41 6.76 -9.11
N ASN A 89 2.75 8.03 -9.05
CA ASN A 89 2.07 9.06 -9.82
C ASN A 89 2.62 9.02 -11.26
N GLU A 90 1.82 8.49 -12.18
CA GLU A 90 2.22 8.35 -13.58
C GLU A 90 2.35 9.70 -14.30
N ASP A 91 1.65 10.73 -13.86
CA ASP A 91 1.72 12.05 -14.50
C ASP A 91 3.00 12.79 -14.08
N ALA A 92 3.33 12.77 -12.78
CA ALA A 92 4.51 13.41 -12.21
C ALA A 92 5.78 12.55 -12.28
N GLN A 93 5.64 11.27 -12.63
CA GLN A 93 6.74 10.29 -12.68
C GLN A 93 7.52 10.20 -11.36
N GLU A 94 6.78 10.15 -10.24
CA GLU A 94 7.35 10.05 -8.90
C GLU A 94 6.48 9.21 -7.96
N PHE A 95 7.10 8.71 -6.88
CA PHE A 95 6.37 8.02 -5.82
C PHE A 95 5.82 9.02 -4.81
N GLN A 96 4.53 8.90 -4.53
CA GLN A 96 3.79 9.73 -3.60
C GLN A 96 3.31 8.90 -2.40
N LEU A 97 3.34 9.48 -1.21
CA LEU A 97 2.89 8.81 0.02
C LEU A 97 1.36 8.70 0.02
N LEU A 98 0.84 7.48 0.14
CA LEU A 98 -0.59 7.25 0.36
C LEU A 98 -0.88 7.02 1.85
N PHE A 99 -0.18 6.07 2.47
CA PHE A 99 -0.38 5.73 3.88
C PHE A 99 0.93 5.60 4.64
N MET A 100 0.89 5.97 5.91
CA MET A 100 1.99 5.83 6.88
C MET A 100 1.50 5.00 8.08
N TRP A 101 1.93 3.75 8.18
CA TRP A 101 1.46 2.74 9.14
C TRP A 101 1.96 2.94 10.57
N ASN A 102 3.12 3.59 10.68
CA ASN A 102 3.77 3.94 11.93
C ASN A 102 3.48 5.38 12.38
N ALA A 103 2.54 6.07 11.73
CA ALA A 103 2.13 7.40 12.14
C ALA A 103 1.49 7.38 13.54
N LEU A 104 1.84 8.38 14.34
CA LEU A 104 1.36 8.57 15.71
C LEU A 104 0.16 9.54 15.74
N PRO A 105 -0.69 9.48 16.79
CA PRO A 105 -1.77 10.43 16.96
C PRO A 105 -1.28 11.89 16.88
N GLY A 106 -2.02 12.72 16.14
CA GLY A 106 -1.69 14.11 15.85
C GLY A 106 -0.80 14.32 14.62
N GLN A 107 -0.21 13.27 14.05
CA GLN A 107 0.49 13.39 12.77
C GLN A 107 -0.48 13.46 11.60
N SER A 108 -0.08 14.21 10.57
CA SER A 108 -0.86 14.40 9.36
C SER A 108 0.03 14.46 8.13
N TRP A 109 -0.53 14.11 6.98
CA TRP A 109 0.09 14.29 5.67
C TRP A 109 -0.98 14.50 4.61
N SER A 110 -0.57 14.96 3.43
CA SER A 110 -1.47 15.16 2.30
C SER A 110 -1.05 14.27 1.14
N THR A 111 -2.02 13.70 0.45
CA THR A 111 -1.81 12.89 -0.75
C THR A 111 -2.40 13.63 -1.96
N PRO A 112 -1.60 13.94 -3.00
CA PRO A 112 -2.10 14.63 -4.18
C PRO A 112 -3.11 13.76 -4.95
N VAL A 113 -4.18 14.37 -5.46
CA VAL A 113 -5.16 13.74 -6.36
C VAL A 113 -5.07 14.38 -7.74
N SER A 114 -4.82 13.55 -8.75
CA SER A 114 -4.87 13.92 -10.16
C SER A 114 -6.12 13.31 -10.79
N ASP A 115 -6.76 14.03 -11.71
CA ASP A 115 -7.81 13.49 -12.57
C ASP A 115 -7.24 12.79 -13.82
N GLY A 116 -5.92 12.78 -13.99
CA GLY A 116 -5.23 12.25 -15.17
C GLY A 116 -5.26 13.19 -16.38
N THR A 117 -5.80 14.42 -16.24
CA THR A 117 -5.85 15.40 -17.35
C THR A 117 -4.87 16.56 -17.15
N ASN A 118 -4.32 16.73 -15.95
CA ASN A 118 -3.56 17.92 -15.55
C ASN A 118 -2.02 17.79 -15.57
N GLN A 119 -1.45 16.96 -16.46
CA GLN A 119 0.00 16.93 -16.75
C GLN A 119 0.93 16.98 -15.51
N GLY A 120 0.58 16.29 -14.44
CA GLY A 120 1.40 16.18 -13.23
C GLY A 120 1.10 17.23 -12.16
N ASN A 121 0.23 18.21 -12.42
CA ASN A 121 -0.27 19.12 -11.39
C ASN A 121 -1.46 18.50 -10.67
N PRO A 122 -1.40 18.31 -9.34
CA PRO A 122 -2.55 17.83 -8.59
C PRO A 122 -3.69 18.85 -8.63
N LEU A 123 -4.90 18.36 -8.86
CA LEU A 123 -6.12 19.17 -8.80
C LEU A 123 -6.56 19.43 -7.37
N ASP A 124 -6.28 18.49 -6.48
CA ASP A 124 -6.72 18.51 -5.10
C ASP A 124 -5.77 17.67 -4.22
N THR A 125 -6.00 17.68 -2.92
CA THR A 125 -5.27 16.88 -1.93
C THR A 125 -6.23 16.15 -1.00
N LEU A 126 -5.94 14.89 -0.71
CA LEU A 126 -6.54 14.18 0.43
C LEU A 126 -5.68 14.42 1.65
N ASP A 127 -6.27 15.03 2.69
CA ASP A 127 -5.59 15.27 3.96
C ASP A 127 -5.91 14.15 4.97
N TRP A 128 -4.85 13.58 5.54
CA TRP A 128 -4.92 12.52 6.53
C TRP A 128 -4.53 13.08 7.89
N LEU A 129 -5.32 12.78 8.92
CA LEU A 129 -5.01 13.07 10.32
C LEU A 129 -5.18 11.80 11.15
N VAL A 130 -4.12 11.40 11.86
CA VAL A 130 -4.19 10.26 12.79
C VAL A 130 -4.81 10.74 14.09
N LEU A 131 -6.03 10.30 14.37
CA LEU A 131 -6.73 10.64 15.60
C LEU A 131 -6.35 9.74 16.77
N ASP A 132 -6.13 8.45 16.50
CA ASP A 132 -5.74 7.44 17.48
C ASP A 132 -5.09 6.24 16.78
N THR A 133 -4.27 5.48 17.49
CA THR A 133 -3.68 4.22 17.03
C THR A 133 -4.30 2.99 17.71
N GLY A 134 -5.31 3.19 18.56
CA GLY A 134 -6.11 2.17 19.20
C GLY A 134 -5.25 1.31 20.13
N HIS A 135 -5.09 1.70 21.38
CA HIS A 135 -4.42 0.86 22.38
C HIS A 135 -5.40 0.46 23.48
N ILE A 136 -5.50 -0.84 23.76
CA ILE A 136 -6.10 -1.35 24.99
C ILE A 136 -5.02 -1.94 25.89
N ILE A 137 -5.15 -1.76 27.19
CA ILE A 137 -4.28 -2.43 28.17
C ILE A 137 -4.91 -3.77 28.53
N VAL A 138 -4.24 -4.88 28.25
CA VAL A 138 -4.61 -6.21 28.74
C VAL A 138 -3.50 -6.73 29.65
N SER A 139 -3.80 -6.94 30.92
CA SER A 139 -2.85 -7.41 31.95
C SER A 139 -1.57 -6.57 32.06
N GLY A 140 -1.69 -5.25 31.91
CA GLY A 140 -0.56 -4.31 31.99
C GLY A 140 0.27 -4.16 30.69
N MET A 141 -0.10 -4.88 29.63
CA MET A 141 0.52 -4.73 28.30
C MET A 141 -0.38 -3.91 27.38
N SER A 142 0.19 -2.91 26.71
CA SER A 142 -0.50 -2.17 25.64
C SER A 142 -0.59 -3.04 24.39
N LEU A 143 -1.81 -3.33 23.96
CA LEU A 143 -2.13 -4.08 22.75
C LEU A 143 -2.82 -3.16 21.75
N ARG A 144 -2.44 -3.25 20.47
CA ARG A 144 -3.08 -2.50 19.40
C ARG A 144 -4.46 -3.12 19.11
N THR A 145 -5.53 -2.34 19.18
CA THR A 145 -6.86 -2.74 18.70
C THR A 145 -7.07 -2.20 17.29
N TYR A 146 -7.33 -3.12 16.37
CA TYR A 146 -7.84 -2.85 15.02
C TYR A 146 -9.37 -2.84 15.03
#